data_AF-A0A353PD74-F1
#
_entry.id   AF-A0A353PD74-F1
#
_cell.length_a   1.000
_cell.length_b   1.000
_cell.length_c   1.000
_cell.angle_alpha   90.00
_cell.angle_beta   90.00
_cell.angle_gamma   90.00
#
_symmetry.space_group_name_H-M   'P 1'
#
loop_
_entity.id
_entity.type
_entity.pdbx_description
1 polymer ?
#
loop_
_entity_poly.entity_id
_entity_poly.type
_entity_poly.pdbx_seq_one_letter_code
_entity_poly.pdbx_strand_id
1 'polypeptide(L)'
;CVLVTDRATASAMAYYALPRPAPVVKWHPPGPIRDHFDLTADLADVACPAWLLVAPPDRATGMARRFTGSEALGTVGQPQGDQRERRYAIYRLHEFAGYPTRSPSP
;
A
#
# COMPACT_ATOMS: atom_id res chain seq x y z
N CYS A 1 -23.94 -6.21 -4.96
CA CYS A 1 -23.20 -6.86 -6.05
C CYS A 1 -22.84 -5.82 -7.10
N VAL A 2 -21.65 -5.89 -7.69
CA VAL A 2 -21.18 -4.90 -8.68
C VAL A 2 -20.76 -5.65 -9.94
N LEU A 3 -21.29 -5.24 -11.09
CA LEU A 3 -20.88 -5.72 -12.41
C LEU A 3 -20.03 -4.63 -13.06
N VAL A 4 -18.91 -5.01 -13.66
CA VAL A 4 -17.93 -4.11 -14.28
C VAL A 4 -17.47 -4.69 -15.61
N THR A 5 -17.07 -3.83 -16.54
CA THR A 5 -16.65 -4.22 -17.89
C THR A 5 -15.24 -4.80 -17.93
N ASP A 6 -14.37 -4.36 -17.03
CA ASP A 6 -12.96 -4.73 -17.01
C ASP A 6 -12.34 -4.48 -15.62
N ARG A 7 -11.11 -4.97 -15.43
CA ARG A 7 -10.37 -4.88 -14.17
C ARG A 7 -9.96 -3.44 -13.81
N ALA A 8 -9.69 -2.58 -14.79
CA ALA A 8 -9.29 -1.20 -14.53
C ALA A 8 -10.48 -0.42 -13.97
N THR A 9 -11.66 -0.58 -14.58
CA THR A 9 -12.94 -0.06 -14.08
C THR A 9 -13.25 -0.61 -12.70
N ALA A 10 -13.06 -1.93 -12.48
CA ALA A 10 -13.22 -2.54 -11.17
C ALA A 10 -12.31 -1.91 -10.11
N SER A 11 -11.03 -1.71 -10.44
CA SER A 11 -10.02 -1.15 -9.53
C SER A 11 -10.31 0.32 -9.22
N ALA A 12 -10.70 1.09 -10.23
CA ALA A 12 -11.09 2.49 -10.06
C ALA A 12 -12.33 2.59 -9.16
N MET A 13 -13.35 1.75 -9.35
CA MET A 13 -14.56 1.77 -8.50
C MET A 13 -14.28 1.28 -7.08
N ALA A 14 -13.48 0.22 -6.92
CA ALA A 14 -13.05 -0.25 -5.60
C ALA A 14 -12.30 0.84 -4.83
N TYR A 15 -11.57 1.71 -5.54
CA TYR A 15 -10.89 2.84 -4.92
C TYR A 15 -11.79 4.05 -4.72
N TYR A 16 -12.55 4.50 -5.73
CA TYR A 16 -13.24 5.80 -5.70
C TYR A 16 -14.69 5.76 -5.20
N ALA A 17 -15.39 4.63 -5.30
CA ALA A 17 -16.80 4.56 -4.93
C ALA A 17 -17.00 4.84 -3.43
N LEU A 18 -18.03 5.61 -3.11
CA LEU A 18 -18.44 5.91 -1.75
C LEU A 18 -19.75 5.18 -1.41
N PRO A 19 -19.94 4.74 -0.16
CA PRO A 19 -18.98 4.79 0.95
C PRO A 19 -17.85 3.76 0.78
N ARG A 20 -16.61 4.13 1.14
CA ARG A 20 -15.47 3.20 1.16
C ARG A 20 -15.46 2.43 2.48
N PRO A 21 -15.14 1.12 2.46
CA PRO A 21 -15.03 0.33 3.68
C PRO A 21 -13.79 0.69 4.51
N ALA A 22 -12.71 1.19 3.88
CA ALA A 22 -11.49 1.62 4.53
C ALA A 22 -10.74 2.66 3.68
N PRO A 23 -9.92 3.55 4.29
CA PRO A 23 -8.98 4.38 3.54
C PRO A 23 -7.91 3.51 2.86
N VAL A 24 -7.52 3.90 1.65
CA VAL A 24 -6.43 3.26 0.90
C VAL A 24 -5.38 4.32 0.64
N VAL A 25 -4.16 4.06 1.10
CA VAL A 25 -3.02 4.96 0.98
C VAL A 25 -1.89 4.27 0.21
N LYS A 26 -1.03 5.07 -0.41
CA LYS A 26 0.14 4.61 -1.14
C LYS A 26 1.40 4.95 -0.33
N TRP A 27 2.33 4.00 -0.29
CA TRP A 27 3.67 4.29 0.19
C TRP A 27 4.41 5.20 -0.78
N HIS A 28 4.61 6.46 -0.38
CA HIS A 28 5.29 7.47 -1.19
C HIS A 28 6.29 8.27 -0.34
N PRO A 29 7.51 7.75 -0.12
CA PRO A 29 8.55 8.54 0.53
C PRO A 29 8.96 9.72 -0.36
N PRO A 30 9.52 10.80 0.21
CA PRO A 30 9.88 12.00 -0.53
C PRO A 30 10.64 11.70 -1.82
N GLY A 31 10.10 12.18 -2.94
CA GLY A 31 10.58 11.86 -4.27
C GLY A 31 9.67 12.42 -5.36
N PRO A 32 9.95 12.10 -6.63
CA PRO A 32 9.11 12.56 -7.74
C PRO A 32 7.69 11.97 -7.64
N ILE A 33 6.71 12.76 -8.05
CA ILE A 33 5.33 12.31 -8.27
C ILE A 33 5.32 11.48 -9.56
N ARG A 34 4.79 10.25 -9.49
CA ARG A 34 4.75 9.30 -10.60
C ARG A 34 3.34 9.01 -11.10
N ASP A 35 2.35 9.16 -10.22
CA ASP A 35 0.95 8.98 -10.55
C ASP A 35 0.04 9.80 -9.63
N HIS A 36 -1.26 9.77 -9.92
CA HIS A 36 -2.28 10.51 -9.17
C HIS A 36 -2.37 10.08 -7.69
N PHE A 37 -1.96 8.86 -7.32
CA PHE A 37 -2.01 8.41 -5.93
C PHE A 37 -0.91 9.06 -5.09
N ASP A 38 0.23 9.42 -5.69
CA ASP A 38 1.27 10.21 -4.99
C ASP A 38 0.76 11.60 -4.58
N LEU A 39 -0.35 12.07 -5.16
CA LEU A 39 -0.96 13.37 -4.85
C LEU A 39 -2.18 13.29 -3.93
N THR A 40 -2.83 12.12 -3.85
CA THR A 40 -4.17 12.00 -3.27
C THR A 40 -4.32 10.92 -2.20
N ALA A 41 -3.27 10.14 -1.97
CA ALA A 41 -3.31 8.95 -1.12
C ALA A 41 -2.10 8.88 -0.18
N ASP A 42 -1.59 10.01 0.31
CA ASP A 42 -0.45 10.00 1.23
C ASP A 42 -0.86 9.40 2.59
N LEU A 43 -0.05 8.45 3.05
CA LEU A 43 -0.16 7.85 4.38
C LEU A 43 -0.08 8.92 5.49
N ALA A 44 0.72 9.97 5.29
CA ALA A 44 0.90 11.04 6.28
C ALA A 44 -0.37 11.86 6.53
N ASP A 45 -1.28 11.92 5.56
CA ASP A 45 -2.49 12.75 5.62
C ASP A 45 -3.70 12.03 6.25
N VAL A 46 -3.55 10.74 6.59
CA VAL A 46 -4.66 9.91 7.06
C VAL A 46 -4.40 9.39 8.46
N ALA A 47 -5.23 9.81 9.43
CA ALA A 47 -5.22 9.23 10.77
C ALA A 47 -5.89 7.85 10.77
N CYS A 48 -5.12 6.80 11.03
CA CYS A 48 -5.62 5.43 11.16
C CYS A 48 -4.89 4.69 12.29
N PRO A 49 -5.59 3.97 13.18
CA PRO A 49 -4.96 3.30 14.34
C PRO A 49 -4.11 2.09 13.95
N ALA A 50 -4.41 1.45 12.82
CA ALA A 50 -3.64 0.34 12.29
C ALA A 50 -3.78 0.25 10.77
N TRP A 51 -2.71 -0.18 10.13
CA TRP A 51 -2.67 -0.36 8.68
C TRP A 51 -2.44 -1.83 8.33
N LEU A 52 -3.06 -2.25 7.23
CA LEU A 52 -2.71 -3.51 6.58
C LEU A 52 -1.77 -3.19 5.42
N LEU A 53 -0.50 -3.48 5.57
CA LEU A 53 0.46 -3.37 4.47
C LEU A 53 0.38 -4.62 3.60
N VAL A 54 0.25 -4.41 2.30
CA VAL A 54 0.40 -5.45 1.27
C VAL A 54 1.48 -4.96 0.31
N ALA A 55 2.62 -5.64 0.28
CA ALA A 55 3.76 -5.25 -0.55
C ALA A 55 4.59 -6.45 -1.02
N PRO A 56 5.39 -6.31 -2.08
CA PRO A 56 6.41 -7.30 -2.42
C PRO A 56 7.29 -7.65 -1.21
N PRO A 57 7.58 -8.95 -0.95
CA PRO A 57 8.33 -9.37 0.24
C PRO A 57 9.69 -8.69 0.43
N ASP A 58 10.39 -8.41 -0.67
CA ASP A 58 11.69 -7.73 -0.70
C ASP A 58 11.64 -6.28 -0.17
N ARG A 59 10.45 -5.65 -0.21
CA ARG A 59 10.26 -4.26 0.24
C ARG A 59 9.52 -4.14 1.57
N ALA A 60 8.67 -5.12 1.88
CA ALA A 60 7.74 -5.05 3.00
C ALA A 60 8.44 -4.80 4.35
N THR A 61 9.56 -5.48 4.61
CA THR A 61 10.32 -5.32 5.86
C THR A 61 10.86 -3.89 6.04
N GLY A 62 11.37 -3.27 4.97
CA GLY A 62 11.89 -1.91 5.03
C GLY A 62 10.79 -0.88 5.31
N MET A 63 9.60 -1.10 4.74
CA MET A 63 8.42 -0.27 4.98
C MET A 63 7.88 -0.44 6.41
N ALA A 64 7.78 -1.69 6.89
CA ALA A 64 7.28 -2.02 8.22
C ALA A 64 8.11 -1.37 9.34
N ARG A 65 9.44 -1.23 9.15
CA ARG A 65 10.33 -0.53 10.10
C ARG A 65 10.05 0.96 10.26
N ARG A 66 9.19 1.55 9.43
CA ARG A 66 8.78 2.96 9.54
C ARG A 66 7.51 3.16 10.37
N PHE A 67 7.13 2.13 11.13
CA PHE A 67 6.01 2.12 12.05
C PHE A 67 6.53 1.73 13.44
N THR A 68 5.86 2.20 14.50
CA THR A 68 6.29 1.92 15.88
C THR A 68 6.05 0.45 16.25
N GLY A 69 5.01 -0.16 15.69
CA GLY A 69 4.70 -1.59 15.81
C GLY A 69 4.46 -2.24 14.46
N SER A 70 4.96 -3.46 14.28
CA SER A 70 4.71 -4.27 13.09
C SER A 70 4.58 -5.75 13.42
N GLU A 71 3.57 -6.40 12.86
CA GLU A 71 3.32 -7.84 13.00
C GLU A 71 3.20 -8.45 11.59
N ALA A 72 3.99 -9.49 11.31
CA ALA A 72 3.88 -10.23 10.06
C ALA A 72 2.67 -11.18 10.13
N LEU A 73 1.74 -11.04 9.18
CA LEU A 73 0.52 -11.87 9.12
C LEU A 73 0.63 -13.03 8.13
N GLY A 74 1.65 -12.99 7.25
CA GLY A 74 1.93 -14.04 6.28
C GLY A 74 2.14 -13.51 4.86
N THR A 75 1.91 -14.36 3.87
CA THR A 75 2.04 -14.01 2.45
C THR A 75 0.81 -14.43 1.67
N VAL A 76 0.42 -13.63 0.68
CA VAL A 76 -0.61 -13.97 -0.30
C VAL A 76 -0.03 -14.03 -1.70
N GLY A 77 -0.50 -15.00 -2.47
CA GLY A 77 -0.16 -15.18 -3.86
C GLY A 77 -1.25 -14.69 -4.80
N GLN A 78 -0.86 -13.99 -5.86
CA GLN A 78 -1.72 -13.64 -6.98
C GLN A 78 -1.25 -14.41 -8.22
N PRO A 79 -2.06 -15.35 -8.75
CA PRO A 79 -1.75 -16.03 -10.00
C PRO A 79 -1.60 -15.04 -11.16
N GLN A 80 -0.59 -15.23 -12.00
CA GLN A 80 -0.33 -14.41 -13.19
C GLN A 80 -0.41 -15.17 -14.52
N GLY A 81 -0.78 -16.46 -14.49
CA GLY A 81 -0.66 -17.36 -15.64
C GLY A 81 0.73 -17.99 -15.72
N ASP A 82 0.90 -18.99 -16.60
CA ASP A 82 2.18 -19.70 -16.85
C ASP A 82 2.90 -20.19 -15.58
N GLN A 83 2.14 -20.68 -14.59
CA GLN A 83 2.65 -21.09 -13.26
C GLN A 83 3.42 -19.98 -12.51
N ARG A 84 3.30 -18.72 -12.93
CA ARG A 84 3.89 -17.58 -12.23
C ARG A 84 2.91 -17.06 -11.18
N GLU A 85 3.46 -16.76 -10.02
CA GLU A 85 2.73 -16.19 -8.91
C GLU A 85 3.44 -14.92 -8.46
N ARG A 86 2.67 -13.84 -8.33
CA ARG A 86 3.15 -12.63 -7.67
C ARG A 86 2.85 -12.74 -6.19
N ARG A 87 3.90 -12.75 -5.37
CA ARG A 87 3.76 -12.85 -3.91
C ARG A 87 3.77 -11.48 -3.27
N TYR A 88 3.00 -11.35 -2.19
CA TYR A 88 2.94 -10.18 -1.34
C TYR A 88 3.06 -10.61 0.11
N ALA A 89 3.90 -9.93 0.88
CA ALA A 89 3.91 -10.05 2.32
C ALA A 89 2.84 -9.14 2.92
N ILE A 90 2.19 -9.61 3.98
CA ILE A 90 1.14 -8.92 4.69
C ILE A 90 1.63 -8.59 6.09
N TYR A 91 1.53 -7.32 6.47
CA TYR A 91 1.84 -6.86 7.83
C TYR A 91 0.68 -6.06 8.41
N ARG A 92 0.44 -6.22 9.71
CA ARG A 92 -0.28 -5.23 10.50
C ARG A 92 0.72 -4.22 11.03
N LEU A 93 0.47 -2.93 10.80
CA LEU A 93 1.36 -1.84 11.19
C LEU A 93 0.63 -0.86 12.10
N HIS A 94 1.35 -0.34 13.10
CA HIS A 94 0.83 0.56 14.12
C HIS A 94 1.66 1.84 14.15
N GLU A 95 0.97 2.98 14.16
CA GLU A 95 1.51 4.34 14.26
C GLU A 95 2.66 4.63 13.29
N PHE A 96 2.35 5.39 12.24
CA PHE A 96 3.36 5.75 11.25
C PHE A 96 4.41 6.70 11.86
N ALA A 97 5.68 6.30 11.79
CA ALA A 97 6.83 7.04 12.33
C ALA A 97 7.53 7.92 11.27
N GLY A 98 6.84 8.23 10.17
CA GLY A 98 7.33 9.08 9.09
C GLY A 98 8.14 8.35 8.01
N TYR A 99 8.43 9.05 6.92
CA TYR A 99 9.22 8.50 5.81
C TYR A 99 10.73 8.59 6.06
N PRO A 100 11.55 7.74 5.42
CA PRO A 100 13.00 7.89 5.48
C PRO A 100 13.42 9.30 5.03
N THR A 101 14.26 9.96 5.81
CA THR A 101 14.85 11.24 5.41
C THR A 101 15.82 11.00 4.25
N ARG A 102 15.71 11.79 3.19
CA ARG A 102 16.69 11.76 2.11
C ARG A 102 18.05 12.20 2.67
N SER A 103 19.08 11.36 2.58
CA SER A 103 20.45 11.81 2.88
C SER A 103 20.82 12.88 1.85
N PRO A 104 21.46 14.00 2.24
CA PRO A 104 21.98 14.95 1.27
C PRO A 104 22.98 14.22 0.37
N SER A 105 22.83 14.36 -0.94
CA SER A 105 23.87 13.93 -1.88
C SER A 105 25.12 14.77 -1.61
N PRO A 106 26.32 14.17 -1.57
CA PRO A 106 27.58 14.91 -1.49
C PRO A 106 27.79 15.81 -2.73
#